data_AF-A0AA35UEM2-F1
#
_entry.id   AF-A0AA35UEM2-F1
#
_cell.length_a   1.000
_cell.length_b   1.000
_cell.length_c   1.000
_cell.angle_alpha   90.00
_cell.angle_beta   90.00
_cell.angle_gamma   90.00
#
_symmetry.space_group_name_H-M   'P 1'
#
loop_
_entity.id
_entity.type
_entity.pdbx_description
1 polymer ?
#
loop_
_entity_poly.entity_id
_entity_poly.type
_entity_poly.pdbx_seq_one_letter_code
_entity_poly.pdbx_strand_id
1 'polypeptide(L)'
;MSRKSLVAAAILLSLFCSQALAEDPPGQIETRYRIYTHGFHVADAEANYRLLPWGYGIQTHLTAGGLLGWLVRMDINTTASGKFEGQNIVPLQYDSRGYSRGTQRHIAMSYRDHTPVITALSPEESDREPVGDDLRHGTIDTLSAAALLINSMQKDGKCNGSANVFDGLRLTAMEAHGPFSAALPDGMAEFMKGPVLRCDFSGHQIAGFVKDSRHLDQWKAVHPGAAWFENFPGIGLVAVRVEFEHPKIGKLTAILESPPKKF
;
A
#
# COMPACT_ATOMS: atom_id res chain seq x y z
N MET A 1 75.33 -42.96 11.84
CA MET A 1 74.39 -43.40 12.90
C MET A 1 73.95 -42.19 13.71
N SER A 2 72.62 -42.01 13.90
CA SER A 2 71.95 -41.09 14.85
C SER A 2 72.05 -39.58 14.56
N ARG A 3 71.04 -38.71 14.66
CA ARG A 3 69.59 -38.72 14.93
C ARG A 3 69.13 -37.34 14.44
N LYS A 4 68.13 -37.22 13.55
CA LYS A 4 67.49 -35.93 13.24
C LYS A 4 66.04 -35.98 13.69
N SER A 5 65.71 -35.05 14.57
CA SER A 5 64.40 -34.83 15.18
C SER A 5 63.34 -34.47 14.14
N LEU A 6 62.22 -35.19 14.12
CA LEU A 6 61.01 -34.79 13.42
C LEU A 6 60.22 -33.84 14.31
N VAL A 7 60.12 -32.57 13.89
CA VAL A 7 59.18 -31.59 14.44
C VAL A 7 57.85 -31.77 13.72
N ALA A 8 56.80 -32.01 14.49
CA ALA A 8 55.42 -32.12 14.05
C ALA A 8 54.88 -30.75 13.61
N ALA A 9 54.24 -30.69 12.44
CA ALA A 9 53.41 -29.58 12.03
C ALA A 9 52.00 -30.12 11.74
N ALA A 10 51.12 -30.03 12.76
CA ALA A 10 49.70 -30.30 12.60
C ALA A 10 49.04 -29.04 12.02
N ILE A 11 48.60 -29.13 10.76
CA ILE A 11 47.82 -28.09 10.09
C ILE A 11 46.38 -28.22 10.60
N LEU A 12 45.95 -27.29 11.48
CA LEU A 12 44.54 -27.09 11.81
C LEU A 12 43.83 -26.43 10.60
N LEU A 13 43.10 -27.22 9.82
CA LEU A 13 42.08 -26.69 8.92
C LEU A 13 40.87 -26.24 9.76
N SER A 14 40.83 -24.95 10.09
CA SER A 14 39.64 -24.31 10.62
C SER A 14 38.57 -24.22 9.53
N LEU A 15 37.59 -25.13 9.57
CA LEU A 15 36.32 -24.96 8.89
C LEU A 15 35.62 -23.71 9.45
N PHE A 16 35.81 -22.57 8.79
CA PHE A 16 34.87 -21.47 8.88
C PHE A 16 33.61 -21.88 8.12
N CYS A 17 32.72 -22.59 8.82
CA CYS A 17 31.34 -22.72 8.39
C CYS A 17 30.76 -21.30 8.44
N SER A 18 30.67 -20.64 7.28
CA SER A 18 29.87 -19.44 7.11
C SER A 18 28.46 -19.79 7.54
N GLN A 19 28.08 -19.40 8.75
CA GLN A 19 26.68 -19.33 9.13
C GLN A 19 26.08 -18.23 8.25
N ALA A 20 25.58 -18.63 7.08
CA ALA A 20 24.55 -17.85 6.43
C ALA A 20 23.44 -17.73 7.48
N LEU A 21 23.28 -16.54 8.06
CA LEU A 21 22.10 -16.20 8.82
C LEU A 21 20.93 -16.50 7.89
N ALA A 22 20.20 -17.57 8.18
CA ALA A 22 18.95 -17.86 7.51
C ALA A 22 18.05 -16.67 7.81
N GLU A 23 17.92 -15.77 6.84
CA GLU A 23 16.97 -14.68 6.89
C GLU A 23 15.60 -15.34 7.00
N ASP A 24 14.84 -15.04 8.06
CA ASP A 24 13.52 -15.61 8.26
C ASP A 24 12.72 -15.46 6.96
N PRO A 25 12.06 -16.52 6.46
CA PRO A 25 11.28 -16.44 5.24
C PRO A 25 10.35 -15.23 5.36
N PRO A 26 10.21 -14.40 4.30
CA PRO A 26 9.46 -13.17 4.43
C PRO A 26 8.01 -13.45 4.80
N GLY A 27 7.70 -13.18 6.06
CA GLY A 27 6.39 -13.44 6.63
C GLY A 27 5.32 -12.54 6.04
N GLN A 28 4.08 -13.00 6.11
CA GLN A 28 2.90 -12.18 5.82
C GLN A 28 2.67 -11.21 6.98
N ILE A 29 2.50 -9.93 6.66
CA ILE A 29 2.24 -8.88 7.63
C ILE A 29 0.72 -8.62 7.67
N GLU A 30 0.14 -8.68 8.86
CA GLU A 30 -1.25 -8.32 9.14
C GLU A 30 -1.30 -7.00 9.90
N THR A 31 -2.16 -6.09 9.44
CA THR A 31 -2.43 -4.77 10.03
C THR A 31 -3.94 -4.54 10.11
N ARG A 32 -4.37 -3.80 11.13
CA ARG A 32 -5.78 -3.44 11.36
C ARG A 32 -5.87 -1.95 11.61
N TYR A 33 -6.77 -1.27 10.91
CA TYR A 33 -6.93 0.17 10.96
C TYR A 33 -8.37 0.53 11.30
N ARG A 34 -8.52 1.58 12.12
CA ARG A 34 -9.78 2.31 12.25
C ARG A 34 -9.75 3.57 11.42
N ILE A 35 -10.81 3.82 10.67
CA ILE A 35 -10.93 4.94 9.74
C ILE A 35 -11.95 5.92 10.29
N TYR A 36 -11.53 7.18 10.39
CA TYR A 36 -12.30 8.28 10.93
C TYR A 36 -12.54 9.35 9.87
N THR A 37 -13.68 10.04 9.98
CA THR A 37 -13.92 11.32 9.33
C THR A 37 -14.63 12.26 10.29
N HIS A 38 -14.23 13.52 10.33
CA HIS A 38 -14.78 14.52 11.26
C HIS A 38 -14.82 14.05 12.74
N GLY A 39 -13.85 13.20 13.14
CA GLY A 39 -13.78 12.62 14.49
C GLY A 39 -14.66 11.39 14.73
N PHE A 40 -15.53 11.01 13.78
CA PHE A 40 -16.39 9.83 13.89
C PHE A 40 -15.71 8.61 13.29
N HIS A 41 -15.78 7.47 13.98
CA HIS A 41 -15.37 6.18 13.44
C HIS A 41 -16.37 5.72 12.37
N VAL A 42 -15.91 5.47 11.15
CA VAL A 42 -16.77 5.19 9.99
C VAL A 42 -16.48 3.86 9.28
N ALA A 43 -15.27 3.31 9.41
CA ALA A 43 -14.90 2.06 8.78
C ALA A 43 -13.71 1.40 9.49
N ASP A 44 -13.65 0.08 9.38
CA ASP A 44 -12.52 -0.74 9.81
C ASP A 44 -11.86 -1.34 8.57
N ALA A 45 -10.53 -1.38 8.53
CA ALA A 45 -9.77 -1.97 7.44
C ALA A 45 -8.73 -2.97 7.95
N GLU A 46 -8.75 -4.18 7.43
CA GLU A 46 -7.71 -5.18 7.63
C GLU A 46 -6.84 -5.23 6.38
N ALA A 47 -5.51 -5.23 6.54
CA ALA A 47 -4.57 -5.38 5.44
C ALA A 47 -3.61 -6.53 5.72
N ASN A 48 -3.53 -7.45 4.77
CA ASN A 48 -2.64 -8.60 4.76
C ASN A 48 -1.71 -8.46 3.57
N TYR A 49 -0.41 -8.33 3.79
CA TYR A 49 0.52 -8.14 2.69
C TYR A 49 1.85 -8.85 2.88
N ARG A 50 2.49 -9.15 1.74
CA ARG A 50 3.84 -9.67 1.68
C ARG A 50 4.63 -8.83 0.69
N LEU A 51 5.74 -8.28 1.15
CA LEU A 51 6.70 -7.57 0.32
C LEU A 51 7.98 -8.40 0.26
N LEU A 52 8.36 -8.79 -0.95
CA LEU A 52 9.56 -9.55 -1.26
C LEU A 52 10.49 -8.67 -2.09
N PRO A 53 11.79 -8.95 -2.14
CA PRO A 53 12.72 -8.20 -2.98
C PRO A 53 12.28 -8.14 -4.46
N TRP A 54 11.59 -9.18 -4.94
CA TRP A 54 11.17 -9.37 -6.33
C TRP A 54 9.68 -9.11 -6.61
N GLY A 55 8.84 -8.93 -5.59
CA GLY A 55 7.40 -8.73 -5.82
C GLY A 55 6.58 -8.60 -4.56
N TYR A 56 5.27 -8.49 -4.74
CA TYR A 56 4.33 -8.23 -3.66
C TYR A 56 2.99 -8.90 -3.87
N GLY A 57 2.27 -9.09 -2.77
CA GLY A 57 0.86 -9.38 -2.74
C GLY A 57 0.20 -8.65 -1.58
N ILE A 58 -0.95 -8.03 -1.83
CA ILE A 58 -1.73 -7.30 -0.83
C ILE A 58 -3.18 -7.77 -0.93
N GLN A 59 -3.80 -8.02 0.22
CA GLN A 59 -5.23 -8.19 0.39
C GLN A 59 -5.72 -7.22 1.45
N THR A 60 -6.84 -6.56 1.19
CA THR A 60 -7.50 -5.71 2.17
C THR A 60 -8.96 -6.11 2.32
N HIS A 61 -9.48 -6.02 3.53
CA HIS A 61 -10.91 -6.16 3.82
C HIS A 61 -11.40 -4.90 4.53
N LEU A 62 -12.36 -4.21 3.94
CA LEU A 62 -12.91 -2.94 4.43
C LEU A 62 -14.38 -3.14 4.80
N THR A 63 -14.72 -2.85 6.05
CA THR A 63 -16.08 -2.98 6.58
C THR A 63 -16.59 -1.65 7.15
N ALA A 64 -17.91 -1.44 7.13
CA ALA A 64 -18.49 -0.29 7.82
C ALA A 64 -18.24 -0.38 9.34
N GLY A 65 -17.84 0.74 9.94
CA GLY A 65 -17.45 0.84 11.34
C GLY A 65 -18.32 1.83 12.12
N GLY A 66 -18.28 1.71 13.45
CA GLY A 66 -18.96 2.63 14.36
C GLY A 66 -20.49 2.66 14.23
N LEU A 67 -21.11 3.78 14.64
CA LEU A 67 -22.57 3.96 14.60
C LEU A 67 -23.14 3.98 13.17
N LEU A 68 -22.30 4.29 12.17
CA LEU A 68 -22.71 4.25 10.76
C LEU A 68 -22.87 2.83 10.22
N GLY A 69 -22.20 1.83 10.80
CA GLY A 69 -22.35 0.43 10.38
C GLY A 69 -23.76 -0.13 10.54
N TRP A 70 -24.60 0.48 11.39
CA TRP A 70 -26.02 0.12 11.49
C TRP A 70 -26.85 0.64 10.32
N LEU A 71 -26.50 1.81 9.77
CA LEU A 71 -27.26 2.51 8.74
C LEU A 71 -26.72 2.24 7.32
N VAL A 72 -25.41 2.03 7.21
CA VAL A 72 -24.68 1.87 5.95
C VAL A 72 -23.99 0.52 5.96
N ARG A 73 -24.39 -0.35 5.03
CA ARG A 73 -23.68 -1.61 4.78
C ARG A 73 -22.52 -1.36 3.84
N MET A 74 -21.32 -1.75 4.27
CA MET A 74 -20.10 -1.78 3.46
C MET A 74 -19.30 -3.01 3.85
N ASP A 75 -18.90 -3.80 2.85
CA ASP A 75 -18.04 -4.97 3.00
C ASP A 75 -17.33 -5.18 1.66
N ILE A 76 -16.06 -4.81 1.58
CA ILE A 76 -15.27 -4.77 0.35
C ILE A 76 -13.97 -5.53 0.58
N ASN A 77 -13.73 -6.53 -0.26
CA ASN A 77 -12.46 -7.23 -0.34
C ASN A 77 -11.71 -6.72 -1.57
N THR A 78 -10.44 -6.37 -1.39
CA THR A 78 -9.58 -5.95 -2.50
C THR A 78 -8.27 -6.73 -2.45
N THR A 79 -7.76 -7.14 -3.61
CA THR A 79 -6.48 -7.82 -3.75
C THR A 79 -5.68 -7.18 -4.88
N ALA A 80 -4.35 -7.16 -4.73
CA ALA A 80 -3.43 -6.79 -5.79
C ALA A 80 -2.14 -7.60 -5.68
N SER A 81 -1.51 -7.85 -6.82
CA SER A 81 -0.20 -8.51 -6.86
C SER A 81 0.62 -8.05 -8.05
N GLY A 82 1.94 -8.19 -7.91
CA GLY A 82 2.86 -7.83 -8.96
C GLY A 82 4.31 -8.08 -8.59
N LYS A 83 5.20 -7.51 -9.40
CA LYS A 83 6.65 -7.64 -9.27
C LYS A 83 7.31 -6.29 -9.07
N PHE A 84 8.53 -6.32 -8.55
CA PHE A 84 9.43 -5.18 -8.55
C PHE A 84 10.51 -5.39 -9.62
N GLU A 85 10.73 -4.37 -10.44
CA GLU A 85 11.80 -4.33 -11.45
C GLU A 85 12.71 -3.15 -11.13
N GLY A 86 13.73 -3.40 -10.30
CA GLY A 86 14.55 -2.34 -9.72
C GLY A 86 13.73 -1.45 -8.79
N GLN A 87 13.60 -0.16 -9.16
CA GLN A 87 12.76 0.81 -8.44
C GLN A 87 11.33 0.89 -9.00
N ASN A 88 11.05 0.22 -10.12
CA ASN A 88 9.73 0.21 -10.72
C ASN A 88 8.87 -0.91 -10.15
N ILE A 89 7.56 -0.71 -10.21
CA ILE A 89 6.56 -1.71 -9.88
C ILE A 89 5.88 -2.16 -11.17
N VAL A 90 5.67 -3.47 -11.32
CA VAL A 90 4.95 -4.07 -12.44
C VAL A 90 3.76 -4.84 -11.88
N PRO A 91 2.58 -4.20 -11.80
CA PRO A 91 1.35 -4.86 -11.39
C PRO A 91 0.99 -6.00 -12.36
N LEU A 92 0.35 -7.04 -11.83
CA LEU A 92 -0.11 -8.19 -12.60
C LEU A 92 -1.63 -8.31 -12.54
N GLN A 93 -2.20 -8.18 -11.35
CA GLN A 93 -3.63 -8.35 -11.10
C GLN A 93 -4.12 -7.39 -10.02
N TYR A 94 -5.35 -6.93 -10.17
CA TYR A 94 -6.12 -6.19 -9.18
C TYR A 94 -7.56 -6.69 -9.20
N ASP A 95 -8.15 -6.92 -8.04
CA ASP A 95 -9.57 -7.29 -7.89
C ASP A 95 -10.15 -6.58 -6.68
N SER A 96 -11.26 -5.88 -6.84
CA SER A 96 -12.02 -5.24 -5.77
C SER A 96 -13.48 -5.63 -5.88
N ARG A 97 -14.03 -6.26 -4.85
CA ARG A 97 -15.40 -6.77 -4.86
C ARG A 97 -16.08 -6.69 -3.51
N GLY A 98 -17.39 -6.53 -3.54
CA GLY A 98 -18.23 -6.60 -2.35
C GLY A 98 -19.36 -5.57 -2.36
N TYR A 99 -20.00 -5.42 -1.21
CA TYR A 99 -21.16 -4.55 -1.07
C TYR A 99 -20.72 -3.11 -0.78
N SER A 100 -21.14 -2.19 -1.64
CA SER A 100 -20.87 -0.76 -1.47
C SER A 100 -21.95 0.07 -2.17
N ARG A 101 -22.27 1.25 -1.62
CA ARG A 101 -23.27 2.18 -2.19
C ARG A 101 -24.62 1.52 -2.50
N GLY A 102 -25.06 0.58 -1.66
CA GLY A 102 -26.36 -0.07 -1.79
C GLY A 102 -26.42 -1.23 -2.78
N THR A 103 -25.30 -1.66 -3.37
CA THR A 103 -25.28 -2.78 -4.33
C THR A 103 -23.99 -3.60 -4.25
N GLN A 104 -24.01 -4.81 -4.82
CA GLN A 104 -22.80 -5.59 -5.04
C GLN A 104 -22.01 -4.98 -6.19
N ARG A 105 -20.71 -4.81 -5.98
CA ARG A 105 -19.79 -4.21 -6.93
C ARG A 105 -18.58 -5.11 -7.13
N HIS A 106 -18.03 -5.10 -8.34
CA HIS A 106 -16.85 -5.86 -8.71
C HIS A 106 -16.09 -5.11 -9.80
N ILE A 107 -14.81 -4.84 -9.56
CA ILE A 107 -13.87 -4.34 -10.54
C ILE A 107 -12.68 -5.29 -10.51
N ALA A 108 -12.32 -5.86 -11.66
CA ALA A 108 -11.10 -6.65 -11.81
C ALA A 108 -10.28 -6.15 -12.99
N MET A 109 -8.96 -6.16 -12.84
CA MET A 109 -8.01 -5.77 -13.86
C MET A 109 -6.87 -6.76 -13.95
N SER A 110 -6.44 -7.05 -15.18
CA SER A 110 -5.19 -7.76 -15.47
C SER A 110 -4.27 -6.86 -16.26
N TYR A 111 -2.97 -6.86 -15.98
CA TYR A 111 -2.02 -6.03 -16.71
C TYR A 111 -1.42 -6.80 -17.88
N ARG A 112 -1.46 -6.21 -19.08
CA ARG A 112 -0.85 -6.72 -20.31
C ARG A 112 0.01 -5.61 -20.89
N ASP A 113 1.30 -5.88 -21.09
CA ASP A 113 2.25 -4.88 -21.61
C ASP A 113 2.14 -3.53 -20.88
N HIS A 114 2.20 -3.58 -19.54
CA HIS A 114 2.06 -2.43 -18.63
C HIS A 114 0.74 -1.66 -18.74
N THR A 115 -0.28 -2.22 -19.40
CA THR A 115 -1.60 -1.60 -19.57
C THR A 115 -2.64 -2.39 -18.77
N PRO A 116 -3.34 -1.79 -17.80
CA PRO A 116 -4.43 -2.46 -17.09
C PRO A 116 -5.61 -2.68 -18.04
N VAL A 117 -6.01 -3.94 -18.20
CA VAL A 117 -7.20 -4.37 -18.93
C VAL A 117 -8.28 -4.73 -17.92
N ILE A 118 -9.43 -4.06 -17.98
CA ILE A 118 -10.58 -4.36 -17.13
C ILE A 118 -11.16 -5.71 -17.56
N THR A 119 -11.14 -6.69 -16.66
CA THR A 119 -11.63 -8.06 -16.88
C THR A 119 -13.00 -8.31 -16.25
N ALA A 120 -13.38 -7.51 -15.26
CA ALA A 120 -14.74 -7.48 -14.71
C ALA A 120 -15.10 -6.05 -14.29
N LEU A 121 -16.34 -5.64 -14.57
CA LEU A 121 -16.92 -4.40 -14.08
C LEU A 121 -18.41 -4.62 -13.86
N SER A 122 -18.85 -4.57 -12.60
CA SER A 122 -20.25 -4.71 -12.23
C SER A 122 -20.57 -3.83 -11.02
N PRO A 123 -21.71 -3.10 -11.01
CA PRO A 123 -22.52 -2.80 -12.19
C PRO A 123 -21.70 -1.98 -13.21
N GLU A 124 -22.17 -1.93 -14.45
CA GLU A 124 -21.61 -1.03 -15.45
C GLU A 124 -21.77 0.44 -15.01
N GLU A 125 -20.75 1.26 -15.23
CA GLU A 125 -20.73 2.69 -14.90
C GLU A 125 -20.63 3.51 -16.19
N SER A 126 -21.76 3.64 -16.88
CA SER A 126 -21.87 4.29 -18.20
C SER A 126 -21.97 5.81 -18.15
N ASP A 127 -22.10 6.37 -16.95
CA ASP A 127 -22.16 7.81 -16.68
C ASP A 127 -20.78 8.48 -16.69
N ARG A 128 -19.71 7.74 -16.97
CA ARG A 128 -18.32 8.24 -16.96
C ARG A 128 -17.74 8.39 -18.36
N GLU A 129 -16.84 9.35 -18.49
CA GLU A 129 -15.93 9.45 -19.63
C GLU A 129 -15.02 8.21 -19.66
N PRO A 130 -14.84 7.56 -20.82
CA PRO A 130 -13.93 6.42 -20.92
C PRO A 130 -12.48 6.87 -20.74
N VAL A 131 -11.67 6.03 -20.08
CA VAL A 131 -10.21 6.21 -20.02
C VAL A 131 -9.57 5.34 -21.09
N GLY A 132 -9.04 5.97 -22.13
CA GLY A 132 -8.41 5.30 -23.27
C GLY A 132 -7.18 4.47 -22.89
N ASP A 133 -6.85 3.47 -23.70
CA ASP A 133 -5.70 2.58 -23.50
C ASP A 133 -4.36 3.34 -23.46
N ASP A 134 -4.26 4.39 -24.26
CA ASP A 134 -3.13 5.32 -24.30
C ASP A 134 -2.89 6.01 -22.95
N LEU A 135 -3.96 6.40 -22.25
CA LEU A 135 -3.90 6.98 -20.91
C LEU A 135 -3.69 5.94 -19.81
N ARG A 136 -4.10 4.69 -20.06
CA ARG A 136 -3.93 3.58 -19.11
C ARG A 136 -2.53 2.97 -19.14
N HIS A 137 -1.80 3.10 -20.24
CA HIS A 137 -0.45 2.54 -20.36
C HIS A 137 0.50 3.08 -19.27
N GLY A 138 1.21 2.18 -18.58
CA GLY A 138 2.16 2.53 -17.52
C GLY A 138 1.51 2.94 -16.19
N THR A 139 0.18 2.86 -16.07
CA THR A 139 -0.53 3.14 -14.82
C THR A 139 -0.47 1.95 -13.87
N ILE A 140 -0.73 2.20 -12.59
CA ILE A 140 -0.77 1.17 -11.53
C ILE A 140 -2.08 1.29 -10.73
N ASP A 141 -2.46 0.28 -9.97
CA ASP A 141 -3.64 0.36 -9.10
C ASP A 141 -3.31 0.95 -7.72
N THR A 142 -4.34 1.22 -6.92
CA THR A 142 -4.21 1.85 -5.61
C THR A 142 -3.40 1.04 -4.61
N LEU A 143 -3.50 -0.29 -4.61
CA LEU A 143 -2.72 -1.14 -3.70
C LEU A 143 -1.29 -1.29 -4.20
N SER A 144 -1.08 -1.34 -5.51
CA SER A 144 0.24 -1.26 -6.14
C SER A 144 0.96 0.05 -5.77
N ALA A 145 0.26 1.18 -5.80
CA ALA A 145 0.84 2.46 -5.37
C ALA A 145 1.27 2.44 -3.89
N ALA A 146 0.46 1.85 -3.01
CA ALA A 146 0.84 1.64 -1.62
C ALA A 146 2.05 0.71 -1.47
N ALA A 147 2.10 -0.38 -2.23
CA ALA A 147 3.24 -1.30 -2.26
C ALA A 147 4.53 -0.61 -2.69
N LEU A 148 4.46 0.23 -3.74
CA LEU A 148 5.58 1.01 -4.24
C LEU A 148 6.11 1.97 -3.17
N LEU A 149 5.20 2.70 -2.50
CA LEU A 149 5.55 3.64 -1.44
C LEU A 149 6.27 2.93 -0.28
N ILE A 150 5.71 1.82 0.21
CA ILE A 150 6.31 1.04 1.32
C ILE A 150 7.66 0.46 0.89
N ASN A 151 7.76 -0.11 -0.31
CA ASN A 151 9.00 -0.67 -0.83
C ASN A 151 10.09 0.41 -1.00
N SER A 152 9.74 1.60 -1.50
CA SER A 152 10.70 2.72 -1.63
C SER A 152 11.19 3.18 -0.25
N MET A 153 10.29 3.28 0.73
CA MET A 153 10.64 3.61 2.11
C MET A 153 11.56 2.55 2.75
N GLN A 154 11.29 1.26 2.51
CA GLN A 154 12.09 0.16 3.06
C GLN A 154 13.47 0.03 2.40
N LYS A 155 13.56 0.18 1.07
CA LYS A 155 14.82 0.01 0.33
C LYS A 155 15.70 1.25 0.34
N ASP A 156 15.10 2.41 0.09
CA ASP A 156 15.84 3.65 -0.19
C ASP A 156 15.75 4.66 0.95
N GLY A 157 14.90 4.42 1.96
CA GLY A 157 14.62 5.37 3.03
C GLY A 157 13.96 6.66 2.51
N LYS A 158 13.32 6.59 1.34
CA LYS A 158 12.74 7.73 0.61
C LYS A 158 11.31 7.42 0.19
N CYS A 159 10.52 8.47 -0.02
CA CYS A 159 9.19 8.37 -0.63
C CYS A 159 8.95 9.44 -1.68
N ASN A 160 10.02 9.89 -2.34
CA ASN A 160 9.92 10.80 -3.47
C ASN A 160 9.55 10.02 -4.72
N GLY A 161 8.48 10.39 -5.38
CA GLY A 161 8.06 9.76 -6.62
C GLY A 161 6.73 10.25 -7.12
N SER A 162 6.36 9.78 -8.30
CA SER A 162 5.05 10.01 -8.89
C SER A 162 4.55 8.75 -9.57
N ALA A 163 3.23 8.63 -9.66
CA ALA A 163 2.58 7.54 -10.36
C ALA A 163 1.21 7.99 -10.88
N ASN A 164 0.81 7.46 -12.02
CA ASN A 164 -0.58 7.54 -12.45
C ASN A 164 -1.30 6.29 -11.95
N VAL A 165 -2.35 6.51 -11.17
CA VAL A 165 -3.14 5.45 -10.56
C VAL A 165 -4.46 5.28 -11.29
N PHE A 166 -4.69 4.09 -11.83
CA PHE A 166 -5.94 3.71 -12.46
C PHE A 166 -6.67 2.69 -11.59
N ASP A 167 -7.93 2.98 -11.22
CA ASP A 167 -8.72 2.12 -10.32
C ASP A 167 -9.81 1.30 -11.04
N GLY A 168 -9.74 1.24 -12.37
CA GLY A 168 -10.74 0.63 -13.24
C GLY A 168 -11.76 1.62 -13.81
N LEU A 169 -11.92 2.80 -13.21
CA LEU A 169 -12.88 3.81 -13.66
C LEU A 169 -12.29 5.22 -13.77
N ARG A 170 -11.28 5.53 -12.95
CA ARG A 170 -10.70 6.86 -12.80
C ARG A 170 -9.20 6.77 -12.95
N LEU A 171 -8.63 7.79 -13.56
CA LEU A 171 -7.19 7.99 -13.63
C LEU A 171 -6.81 9.17 -12.74
N THR A 172 -5.90 8.95 -11.81
CA THR A 172 -5.44 9.93 -10.82
C THR A 172 -3.93 10.09 -10.96
N ALA A 173 -3.46 11.31 -11.17
CA ALA A 173 -2.03 11.61 -11.04
C ALA A 173 -1.70 11.77 -9.56
N MET A 174 -0.66 11.09 -9.09
CA MET A 174 -0.19 11.15 -7.70
C MET A 174 1.28 11.52 -7.63
N GLU A 175 1.61 12.31 -6.62
CA GLU A 175 2.99 12.69 -6.27
C GLU A 175 3.22 12.47 -4.78
N ALA A 176 4.42 12.05 -4.40
CA ALA A 176 4.82 11.84 -3.02
C ALA A 176 6.22 12.43 -2.76
N HIS A 177 6.43 12.91 -1.54
CA HIS A 177 7.66 13.57 -1.10
C HIS A 177 8.03 13.19 0.34
N GLY A 178 9.33 13.13 0.60
CA GLY A 178 9.90 12.84 1.92
C GLY A 178 10.80 11.59 1.95
N PRO A 179 10.94 10.92 3.10
CA PRO A 179 10.23 11.17 4.35
C PRO A 179 10.79 12.38 5.11
N PHE A 180 9.95 12.93 5.97
CA PHE A 180 10.33 13.90 6.99
C PHE A 180 10.30 13.22 8.36
N SER A 181 11.24 13.57 9.24
CA SER A 181 11.08 13.25 10.66
C SER A 181 9.88 14.00 11.20
N ALA A 182 8.93 13.28 11.81
CA ALA A 182 7.75 13.87 12.40
C ALA A 182 7.61 13.45 13.87
N ALA A 183 6.96 14.29 14.66
CA ALA A 183 6.46 13.87 15.97
C ALA A 183 5.32 12.85 15.76
N LEU A 184 5.13 11.97 16.76
CA LEU A 184 3.95 11.12 16.84
C LEU A 184 2.70 12.01 16.81
N PRO A 185 1.80 11.84 15.81
CA PRO A 185 0.54 12.60 15.78
C PRO A 185 -0.32 12.34 17.01
N ASP A 186 -1.21 13.30 17.32
CA ASP A 186 -2.22 13.08 18.35
C ASP A 186 -3.19 11.94 17.96
N GLY A 187 -3.68 11.23 18.98
CA GLY A 187 -4.63 10.12 18.81
C GLY A 187 -4.01 8.82 18.28
N MET A 188 -2.68 8.72 18.31
CA MET A 188 -1.96 7.47 18.02
C MET A 188 -2.05 6.49 19.19
N ALA A 189 -1.94 5.19 18.91
CA ALA A 189 -2.05 4.15 19.91
C ALA A 189 -0.81 4.07 20.81
N GLU A 190 -0.99 3.70 22.09
CA GLU A 190 0.08 3.68 23.10
C GLU A 190 1.25 2.73 22.79
N PHE A 191 1.03 1.74 21.91
CA PHE A 191 2.10 0.82 21.49
C PHE A 191 3.10 1.46 20.52
N MET A 192 2.77 2.63 19.96
CA MET A 192 3.63 3.40 19.09
C MET A 192 4.60 4.21 19.94
N LYS A 193 5.89 3.91 19.83
CA LYS A 193 6.93 4.45 20.72
C LYS A 193 8.16 4.93 19.95
N GLY A 194 8.28 4.55 18.68
CA GLY A 194 9.40 4.91 17.83
C GLY A 194 9.25 6.28 17.16
N PRO A 195 10.36 6.82 16.61
CA PRO A 195 10.28 7.95 15.70
C PRO A 195 9.42 7.58 14.49
N VAL A 196 8.54 8.49 14.09
CA VAL A 196 7.70 8.30 12.91
C VAL A 196 8.26 9.08 11.72
N LEU A 197 8.30 8.40 10.58
CA LEU A 197 8.65 8.98 9.29
C LEU A 197 7.37 9.39 8.56
N ARG A 198 7.30 10.61 8.07
CA ARG A 198 6.13 11.13 7.36
C ARG A 198 6.42 11.29 5.87
N CYS A 199 5.56 10.72 5.04
CA CYS A 199 5.52 10.98 3.60
C CYS A 199 4.30 11.80 3.28
N ASP A 200 4.51 12.96 2.67
CA ASP A 200 3.42 13.76 2.13
C ASP A 200 3.13 13.30 0.70
N PHE A 201 1.86 13.22 0.34
CA PHE A 201 1.46 12.92 -1.01
C PHE A 201 0.30 13.80 -1.44
N SER A 202 0.09 13.92 -2.74
CA SER A 202 -1.07 14.60 -3.29
C SER A 202 -1.59 13.86 -4.51
N GLY A 203 -2.86 14.05 -4.82
CA GLY A 203 -3.44 13.47 -6.02
C GLY A 203 -4.58 14.30 -6.58
N HIS A 204 -4.78 14.20 -7.88
CA HIS A 204 -5.93 14.79 -8.56
C HIS A 204 -6.37 13.89 -9.72
N GLN A 205 -7.68 13.84 -9.94
CA GLN A 205 -8.22 13.06 -11.04
C GLN A 205 -7.91 13.78 -12.36
N ILE A 206 -7.43 13.02 -13.36
CA ILE A 206 -7.06 13.53 -14.68
C ILE A 206 -7.90 12.93 -15.82
N ALA A 207 -8.55 11.77 -15.61
CA ALA A 207 -9.51 11.18 -16.55
C ALA A 207 -10.57 10.32 -15.83
N GLY A 208 -11.62 9.90 -16.54
CA GLY A 208 -12.67 9.05 -15.97
C GLY A 208 -13.73 9.82 -15.17
N PHE A 209 -13.94 11.10 -15.50
CA PHE A 209 -14.89 11.96 -14.81
C PHE A 209 -16.32 11.51 -15.08
N VAL A 210 -17.22 11.79 -14.14
CA VAL A 210 -18.66 11.64 -14.39
C VAL A 210 -19.07 12.71 -15.39
N LYS A 211 -19.77 12.31 -16.46
CA LYS A 211 -20.32 13.19 -17.49
C LYS A 211 -21.23 14.22 -16.84
N ASP A 212 -21.11 15.48 -17.26
CA ASP A 212 -21.93 16.60 -16.77
C ASP A 212 -21.88 16.83 -15.24
N SER A 213 -20.80 16.38 -14.58
CA SER A 213 -20.64 16.54 -13.14
C SER A 213 -20.56 18.02 -12.73
N ARG A 214 -21.46 18.44 -11.84
CA ARG A 214 -21.43 19.77 -11.22
C ARG A 214 -20.22 19.98 -10.28
N HIS A 215 -19.47 18.92 -9.98
CA HIS A 215 -18.33 18.93 -9.06
C HIS A 215 -16.99 18.74 -9.78
N LEU A 216 -16.94 18.94 -11.10
CA LEU A 216 -15.74 18.66 -11.91
C LEU A 216 -14.48 19.36 -11.36
N ASP A 217 -14.58 20.63 -10.99
CA ASP A 217 -13.46 21.39 -10.45
C ASP A 217 -12.95 20.83 -9.12
N GLN A 218 -13.85 20.30 -8.28
CA GLN A 218 -13.47 19.65 -7.01
C GLN A 218 -12.69 18.36 -7.26
N TRP A 219 -13.04 17.59 -8.30
CA TRP A 219 -12.32 16.35 -8.65
C TRP A 219 -10.96 16.62 -9.30
N LYS A 220 -10.83 17.72 -10.05
CA LYS A 220 -9.59 18.18 -10.69
C LYS A 220 -8.63 18.87 -9.72
N ALA A 221 -9.13 19.40 -8.61
CA ALA A 221 -8.30 20.02 -7.59
C ALA A 221 -7.29 19.02 -7.03
N VAL A 222 -6.13 19.53 -6.61
CA VAL A 222 -5.11 18.74 -5.92
C VAL A 222 -5.56 18.50 -4.48
N HIS A 223 -5.65 17.23 -4.09
CA HIS A 223 -6.01 16.81 -2.74
C HIS A 223 -4.76 16.33 -2.01
N PRO A 224 -4.38 16.96 -0.89
CA PRO A 224 -3.24 16.53 -0.10
C PRO A 224 -3.58 15.30 0.75
N GLY A 225 -2.53 14.59 1.12
CA GLY A 225 -2.54 13.49 2.07
C GLY A 225 -1.17 13.31 2.70
N ALA A 226 -1.12 12.48 3.75
CA ALA A 226 0.10 12.16 4.46
C ALA A 226 0.03 10.75 5.04
N ALA A 227 1.15 10.04 5.02
CA ALA A 227 1.29 8.74 5.66
C ALA A 227 2.45 8.77 6.66
N TRP A 228 2.20 8.27 7.86
CA TRP A 228 3.22 8.12 8.91
C TRP A 228 3.60 6.66 9.01
N PHE A 229 4.89 6.40 9.12
CA PHE A 229 5.47 5.06 9.20
C PHE A 229 6.26 4.91 10.48
N GLU A 230 6.11 3.78 11.15
CA GLU A 230 6.96 3.35 12.26
C GLU A 230 7.65 2.04 11.87
N ASN A 231 8.89 1.88 12.32
CA ASN A 231 9.64 0.65 12.11
C ASN A 231 9.39 -0.32 13.28
N PHE A 232 8.72 -1.43 13.02
CA PHE A 232 8.44 -2.46 14.02
C PHE A 232 9.53 -3.54 13.99
N PRO A 233 10.19 -3.85 15.12
CA PRO A 233 11.22 -4.88 15.17
C PRO A 233 10.73 -6.23 14.61
N GLY A 234 11.50 -6.81 13.68
CA GLY A 234 11.17 -8.09 13.03
C GLY A 234 10.13 -8.02 11.90
N ILE A 235 9.46 -6.88 11.74
CA ILE A 235 8.38 -6.65 10.75
C ILE A 235 8.82 -5.66 9.69
N GLY A 236 9.48 -4.57 10.09
CA GLY A 236 9.88 -3.47 9.20
C GLY A 236 8.95 -2.27 9.30
N LEU A 237 9.04 -1.39 8.29
CA LEU A 237 8.20 -0.18 8.22
C LEU A 237 6.73 -0.54 7.96
N VAL A 238 5.86 -0.02 8.80
CA VAL A 238 4.40 -0.14 8.71
C VAL A 238 3.77 1.24 8.76
N ALA A 239 2.79 1.50 7.89
CA ALA A 239 2.00 2.71 7.96
C ALA A 239 1.17 2.68 9.25
N VAL A 240 1.42 3.62 10.16
CA VAL A 240 0.73 3.73 11.44
C VAL A 240 -0.44 4.71 11.40
N ARG A 241 -0.40 5.65 10.45
CA ARG A 241 -1.47 6.61 10.17
C ARG A 241 -1.47 6.99 8.70
N VAL A 242 -2.64 7.11 8.10
CA VAL A 242 -2.80 7.66 6.75
C VAL A 242 -3.93 8.69 6.77
N GLU A 243 -3.65 9.86 6.22
CA GLU A 243 -4.61 10.95 6.06
C GLU A 243 -4.74 11.30 4.59
N PHE A 244 -5.96 11.53 4.12
CA PHE A 244 -6.19 12.08 2.79
C PHE A 244 -7.53 12.84 2.74
N GLU A 245 -7.59 13.86 1.89
CA GLU A 245 -8.82 14.60 1.63
C GLU A 245 -9.66 13.88 0.56
N HIS A 246 -10.92 13.56 0.89
CA HIS A 246 -11.87 13.03 -0.08
C HIS A 246 -12.90 14.11 -0.47
N PRO A 247 -13.09 14.45 -1.76
CA PRO A 247 -13.89 15.60 -2.20
C PRO A 247 -15.32 15.66 -1.66
N LYS A 248 -15.93 14.51 -1.36
CA LYS A 248 -17.31 14.42 -0.84
C LYS A 248 -17.42 14.17 0.66
N ILE A 249 -16.38 13.58 1.26
CA ILE A 249 -16.43 13.06 2.64
C ILE A 249 -15.56 13.93 3.57
N GLY A 250 -14.71 14.79 3.02
CA GLY A 250 -13.68 15.53 3.74
C GLY A 250 -12.51 14.64 4.11
N LYS A 251 -11.74 15.08 5.11
CA LYS A 251 -10.58 14.37 5.62
C LYS A 251 -10.95 12.98 6.15
N LEU A 252 -10.29 11.97 5.61
CA LEU A 252 -10.27 10.61 6.11
C LEU A 252 -8.95 10.36 6.83
N THR A 253 -9.02 9.72 7.99
CA THR A 253 -7.85 9.38 8.82
C THR A 253 -7.92 7.90 9.19
N ALA A 254 -7.03 7.08 8.64
CA ALA A 254 -6.83 5.70 9.06
C ALA A 254 -5.75 5.64 10.14
N ILE A 255 -6.00 4.98 11.26
CA ILE A 255 -5.07 4.84 12.38
C ILE A 255 -4.91 3.35 12.68
N LEU A 256 -3.66 2.88 12.79
CA LEU A 256 -3.35 1.49 13.13
C LEU A 256 -3.86 1.19 14.55
N GLU A 257 -4.74 0.21 14.66
CA GLU A 257 -5.48 -0.13 15.88
C GLU A 257 -4.67 -0.98 16.85
N SER A 258 -3.82 -1.86 16.34
CA SER A 258 -3.04 -2.81 17.14
C SER A 258 -1.66 -3.05 16.52
N PRO A 259 -0.67 -3.54 17.30
CA PRO A 259 0.63 -3.89 16.75
C PRO A 259 0.51 -4.83 15.55
N PRO A 260 1.29 -4.61 14.48
CA PRO A 260 1.26 -5.47 13.32
C PRO A 260 1.74 -6.88 13.70
N LYS A 261 1.23 -7.90 13.02
CA LYS A 261 1.63 -9.29 13.23
C LYS A 261 2.36 -9.80 12.00
N LYS A 262 3.33 -10.68 12.19
CA LYS A 262 4.05 -11.38 11.12
C LYS A 262 3.85 -12.88 11.29
N PHE A 263 3.44 -13.55 10.21
CA PHE A 263 3.20 -14.99 10.14
C PHE A 263 4.06 -15.66 9.06
#